data_AF-A0A3N9PDG5-F1
#
_entry.id   AF-A0A3N9PDG5-F1
#
_cell.length_a   1.000
_cell.length_b   1.000
_cell.length_c   1.000
_cell.angle_alpha   90.00
_cell.angle_beta   90.00
_cell.angle_gamma   90.00
#
_symmetry.space_group_name_H-M   'P 1'
#
loop_
_entity.id
_entity.type
_entity.pdbx_description
1 polymer ?
#
loop_
_entity_poly.entity_id
_entity_poly.type
_entity_poly.pdbx_seq_one_letter_code
_entity_poly.pdbx_strand_id
1 'polypeptide(L)'
;MLKDKKIMILVAANFHDEETTKPRDFFQKQDALVDVVGLESGEITGKYGRVMLSPDKVITQVRPDDYDALIIPGGGAPERIRVNLAAVDFVRNFWNSGRPIAAICHGPQVLISAKVLEGITLTAYVGIRDDIINAGGHYVDQPVCVDGQLITSRKPEDLPAFNETLNTALSTGFLPDDEMAFDPLKALQFAVCREKGAQQFYTAVAEIAAKESIRNKFLYLADVETGHFDQLVDLYKQISGGSDPVVDLNLSEIRRDIVTPEITVEEAIDLAIQAEQKAYDYYRNAALKSKSQSAQQMFEYLAVEELEHKRLLSVDKAAMQGGQGHFQWATHFDIPPGMDDLW
;
A
#
# COMPACT_ATOMS: atom_id res chain seq x y z
N MET A 1 7.84 9.53 20.89
CA MET A 1 7.02 8.98 21.99
C MET A 1 5.65 8.68 21.42
N LEU A 2 5.18 7.44 21.56
CA LEU A 2 3.98 6.89 20.93
C LEU A 2 2.78 6.84 21.89
N LYS A 3 2.69 7.79 22.83
CA LYS A 3 1.80 7.75 24.00
C LYS A 3 0.30 7.58 23.68
N ASP A 4 -0.12 8.05 22.52
CA ASP A 4 -1.52 7.97 22.05
C ASP A 4 -1.73 6.90 20.97
N LYS A 5 -0.70 6.10 20.65
CA LYS A 5 -0.77 5.05 19.62
C LYS A 5 -1.12 3.70 20.25
N LYS A 6 -2.06 3.01 19.62
CA LYS A 6 -2.50 1.68 20.03
C LYS A 6 -2.14 0.65 18.97
N ILE A 7 -1.31 -0.32 19.34
CA ILE A 7 -0.77 -1.35 18.45
C ILE A 7 -1.38 -2.70 18.83
N MET A 8 -1.88 -3.43 17.83
CA MET A 8 -2.32 -4.81 17.99
C MET A 8 -1.21 -5.77 17.58
N ILE A 9 -0.96 -6.80 18.39
CA ILE A 9 -0.15 -7.96 17.99
C ILE A 9 -1.08 -9.16 17.87
N LEU A 10 -1.31 -9.64 16.65
CA LEU A 10 -2.19 -10.77 16.38
C LEU A 10 -1.45 -12.10 16.55
N VAL A 11 -1.90 -12.94 17.46
CA VAL A 11 -1.23 -14.20 17.82
C VAL A 11 -2.18 -15.39 17.90
N ALA A 12 -1.60 -16.58 17.85
CA ALA A 12 -2.24 -17.86 18.15
C ALA A 12 -1.17 -18.80 18.75
N ALA A 13 -1.55 -20.00 19.16
CA ALA A 13 -0.59 -21.01 19.62
C ALA A 13 0.53 -21.27 18.57
N ASN A 14 1.73 -21.56 19.06
CA ASN A 14 2.98 -21.67 18.29
C ASN A 14 3.46 -20.36 17.63
N PHE A 15 3.10 -19.19 18.16
CA PHE A 15 3.74 -17.93 17.74
C PHE A 15 5.26 -17.99 17.94
N HIS A 16 6.02 -17.28 17.13
CA HIS A 16 7.47 -17.19 17.37
C HIS A 16 7.74 -16.32 18.60
N ASP A 17 8.34 -16.91 19.63
CA ASP A 17 8.52 -16.32 20.96
C ASP A 17 9.08 -14.89 20.90
N GLU A 18 10.19 -14.69 20.19
CA GLU A 18 10.88 -13.39 20.08
C GLU A 18 10.20 -12.39 19.13
N GLU A 19 9.55 -12.86 18.07
CA GLU A 19 8.86 -11.99 17.11
C GLU A 19 7.56 -11.43 17.69
N THR A 20 7.11 -11.95 18.84
CA THR A 20 6.00 -11.42 19.62
C THR A 20 6.49 -10.55 20.77
N THR A 21 7.42 -11.04 21.59
CA THR A 21 7.86 -10.34 22.80
C THR A 21 8.74 -9.13 22.50
N LYS A 22 9.68 -9.21 21.54
CA LYS A 22 10.59 -8.10 21.28
C LYS A 22 9.87 -6.88 20.69
N PRO A 23 8.94 -7.00 19.71
CA PRO A 23 8.15 -5.85 19.26
C PRO A 23 7.27 -5.29 20.38
N ARG A 24 6.58 -6.13 21.15
CA ARG A 24 5.77 -5.69 22.29
C ARG A 24 6.58 -4.84 23.27
N ASP A 25 7.70 -5.39 23.74
CA ASP A 25 8.54 -4.73 24.75
C ASP A 25 9.20 -3.46 24.17
N PHE A 26 9.51 -3.45 22.87
CA PHE A 26 10.03 -2.27 22.18
C PHE A 26 9.00 -1.13 22.15
N PHE A 27 7.77 -1.40 21.71
CA PHE A 27 6.74 -0.37 21.58
C PHE A 27 6.19 0.10 22.93
N GLN A 28 6.10 -0.79 23.93
CA GLN A 28 5.78 -0.39 25.30
C GLN A 28 6.81 0.57 25.90
N LYS A 29 8.10 0.40 25.59
CA LYS A 29 9.16 1.35 26.00
C LYS A 29 9.05 2.71 25.30
N GLN A 30 8.35 2.79 24.17
CA GLN A 30 8.04 4.03 23.47
C GLN A 30 6.71 4.64 23.93
N ASP A 31 6.12 4.15 25.03
CA ASP A 31 4.81 4.52 25.59
C ASP A 31 3.58 4.14 24.74
N ALA A 32 3.71 3.30 23.71
CA ALA A 32 2.55 2.82 22.97
C ALA A 32 1.69 1.86 23.81
N LEU A 33 0.37 1.91 23.63
CA LEU A 33 -0.53 0.89 24.14
C LEU A 33 -0.45 -0.34 23.23
N VAL A 34 -0.02 -1.49 23.77
CA VAL A 34 0.12 -2.72 22.98
C VAL A 34 -0.84 -3.77 23.50
N ASP A 35 -1.82 -4.15 22.68
CA ASP A 35 -2.71 -5.28 22.96
C ASP A 35 -2.20 -6.52 22.22
N VAL A 36 -2.03 -7.63 22.93
CA VAL A 36 -1.87 -8.96 22.34
C VAL A 36 -3.25 -9.56 22.11
N VAL A 37 -3.63 -9.77 20.85
CA VAL A 37 -4.96 -10.24 20.46
C VAL A 37 -4.88 -11.67 19.94
N GLY A 38 -5.63 -12.56 20.56
CA GLY A 38 -5.68 -13.98 20.22
C GLY A 38 -6.89 -14.35 19.38
N LEU A 39 -6.90 -15.56 18.83
CA LEU A 39 -8.11 -16.14 18.23
C LEU A 39 -9.17 -16.49 19.28
N GLU A 40 -8.72 -16.92 20.46
CA GLU A 40 -9.53 -17.36 21.60
C GLU A 40 -8.87 -16.91 22.91
N SER A 41 -9.64 -16.92 24.00
CA SER A 41 -9.13 -16.65 25.34
C SER A 41 -8.39 -17.87 25.89
N GLY A 42 -7.49 -17.62 26.85
CA GLY A 42 -6.72 -18.67 27.50
C GLY A 42 -5.23 -18.61 27.13
N GLU A 43 -4.45 -19.41 27.83
CA GLU A 43 -3.00 -19.38 27.69
C GLU A 43 -2.56 -20.06 26.38
N ILE A 44 -1.65 -19.40 25.67
CA ILE A 44 -1.01 -19.92 24.46
C ILE A 44 0.51 -19.96 24.66
N THR A 45 1.13 -20.99 24.10
CA THR A 45 2.58 -21.24 24.19
C THR A 45 3.27 -20.90 22.87
N GLY A 46 4.43 -20.26 22.96
CA GLY A 46 5.31 -19.97 21.84
C GLY A 46 5.93 -21.25 21.25
N LYS A 47 6.36 -21.18 19.99
CA LYS A 47 6.91 -22.31 19.23
C LYS A 47 8.04 -23.04 19.95
N TYR A 48 8.89 -22.31 20.68
CA TYR A 48 10.02 -22.88 21.40
C TYR A 48 9.74 -23.12 22.88
N GLY A 49 8.51 -22.91 23.35
CA GLY A 49 8.12 -23.09 24.75
C GLY A 49 8.80 -22.12 25.71
N ARG A 50 9.36 -21.00 25.23
CA ARG A 50 10.08 -20.03 26.06
C ARG A 50 9.15 -18.96 26.61
N VAL A 51 8.05 -18.71 25.90
CA VAL A 51 7.03 -17.72 26.26
C VAL A 51 5.67 -18.41 26.35
N MET A 52 4.98 -18.14 27.45
CA MET A 52 3.56 -18.45 27.65
C MET A 52 2.87 -17.12 27.96
N LEU A 53 1.75 -16.85 27.29
CA LEU A 53 0.98 -15.64 27.51
C LEU A 53 -0.51 -15.91 27.35
N SER A 54 -1.32 -15.11 28.03
CA SER A 54 -2.76 -15.03 27.77
C SER A 54 -3.01 -13.79 26.90
N PRO A 55 -3.72 -13.90 25.76
CA PRO A 55 -4.10 -12.73 24.99
C PRO A 55 -4.93 -11.76 25.83
N ASP A 56 -4.68 -10.47 25.68
CA ASP A 56 -5.41 -9.40 26.36
C ASP A 56 -6.86 -9.32 25.88
N LYS A 57 -7.08 -9.64 24.60
CA LYS A 57 -8.39 -9.65 23.92
C LYS A 57 -8.46 -10.78 22.91
N VAL A 58 -9.68 -11.07 22.46
CA VAL A 58 -9.91 -12.00 21.33
C VAL A 58 -10.34 -11.24 20.09
N ILE A 59 -10.03 -11.80 18.92
CA ILE A 59 -10.25 -11.16 17.62
C ILE A 59 -11.70 -10.75 17.37
N THR A 60 -12.66 -11.47 17.95
CA THR A 60 -14.11 -11.20 17.82
C THR A 60 -14.60 -10.04 18.69
N GLN A 61 -13.76 -9.48 19.57
CA GLN A 61 -14.11 -8.40 20.49
C GLN A 61 -13.49 -7.05 20.12
N VAL A 62 -12.75 -7.00 19.03
CA VAL A 62 -11.98 -5.82 18.63
C VAL A 62 -12.34 -5.38 17.21
N ARG A 63 -12.16 -4.09 16.92
CA ARG A 63 -12.39 -3.51 15.60
C ARG A 63 -11.07 -2.99 15.03
N PRO A 64 -10.88 -3.01 13.70
CA PRO A 64 -9.70 -2.41 13.07
C PRO A 64 -9.50 -0.96 13.52
N ASP A 65 -10.58 -0.19 13.63
CA ASP A 65 -10.59 1.22 14.04
C ASP A 65 -10.08 1.49 15.46
N ASP A 66 -9.93 0.45 16.29
CA ASP A 66 -9.40 0.57 17.64
C ASP A 66 -7.86 0.63 17.71
N TYR A 67 -7.17 0.51 16.58
CA TYR A 67 -5.70 0.36 16.51
C TYR A 67 -5.06 1.23 15.43
N ASP A 68 -3.91 1.81 15.72
CA ASP A 68 -3.09 2.56 14.77
C ASP A 68 -2.18 1.64 13.93
N ALA A 69 -1.84 0.46 14.43
CA ALA A 69 -1.01 -0.51 13.71
C ALA A 69 -1.36 -1.96 14.08
N LEU A 70 -1.06 -2.86 13.14
CA LEU A 70 -1.15 -4.30 13.30
C LEU A 70 0.23 -4.93 13.12
N ILE A 71 0.65 -5.77 14.08
CA ILE A 71 1.83 -6.63 13.99
C ILE A 71 1.37 -8.08 13.84
N ILE A 72 1.94 -8.80 12.87
CA ILE A 72 1.71 -10.23 12.62
C ILE A 72 3.04 -10.98 12.75
N PRO A 73 3.34 -11.55 13.93
CA PRO A 73 4.51 -12.39 14.13
C PRO A 73 4.46 -13.68 13.31
N GLY A 74 5.61 -14.31 13.10
CA GLY A 74 5.72 -15.62 12.49
C GLY A 74 5.61 -16.77 13.47
N GLY A 75 6.35 -17.85 13.19
CA GLY A 75 6.20 -19.14 13.86
C GLY A 75 5.13 -19.99 13.19
N GLY A 76 4.48 -20.87 13.94
CA GLY A 76 3.34 -21.67 13.49
C GLY A 76 1.98 -21.04 13.78
N ALA A 77 1.93 -19.83 14.34
CA ALA A 77 0.68 -19.12 14.58
C ALA A 77 -0.03 -18.67 13.28
N PRO A 78 0.67 -18.13 12.25
CA PRO A 78 0.05 -17.70 11.01
C PRO A 78 -0.79 -18.78 10.31
N GLU A 79 -0.36 -20.04 10.34
CA GLU A 79 -1.13 -21.19 9.81
C GLU A 79 -2.50 -21.38 10.48
N ARG A 80 -2.64 -21.02 11.76
CA ARG A 80 -3.92 -21.05 12.47
C ARG A 80 -4.74 -19.79 12.22
N ILE A 81 -4.08 -18.64 12.19
CA ILE A 81 -4.73 -17.35 11.97
C ILE A 81 -5.35 -17.30 10.57
N ARG A 82 -4.63 -17.78 9.56
CA ARG A 82 -5.02 -17.68 8.16
C ARG A 82 -6.25 -18.52 7.76
N VAL A 83 -6.65 -19.48 8.60
CA VAL A 83 -7.87 -20.29 8.40
C VAL A 83 -9.04 -19.82 9.29
N ASN A 84 -8.82 -18.84 10.15
CA ASN A 84 -9.87 -18.21 10.96
C ASN A 84 -10.48 -17.04 10.19
N LEU A 85 -11.74 -17.17 9.77
CA LEU A 85 -12.43 -16.16 8.95
C LEU A 85 -12.48 -14.78 9.62
N ALA A 86 -12.76 -14.71 10.92
CA ALA A 86 -12.83 -13.44 11.64
C ALA A 86 -11.47 -12.71 11.66
N ALA A 87 -10.37 -13.45 11.82
CA ALA A 87 -9.03 -12.88 11.75
C ALA A 87 -8.65 -12.44 10.33
N VAL A 88 -8.95 -13.24 9.32
CA VAL A 88 -8.71 -12.89 7.92
C VAL A 88 -9.51 -11.65 7.51
N ASP A 89 -10.77 -11.56 7.92
CA ASP A 89 -11.63 -10.39 7.65
C ASP A 89 -11.15 -9.15 8.41
N PHE A 90 -10.71 -9.31 9.67
CA PHE A 90 -10.07 -8.22 10.42
C PHE A 90 -8.85 -7.69 9.67
N VAL A 91 -7.95 -8.56 9.22
CA VAL A 91 -6.73 -8.16 8.51
C VAL A 91 -7.06 -7.47 7.19
N ARG A 92 -8.05 -7.96 6.44
CA ARG A 92 -8.50 -7.31 5.20
C ARG A 92 -9.08 -5.92 5.46
N ASN A 93 -9.90 -5.77 6.50
CA ASN A 93 -10.46 -4.47 6.88
C ASN A 93 -9.38 -3.51 7.40
N PHE A 94 -8.39 -4.04 8.14
CA PHE A 94 -7.24 -3.26 8.58
C PHE A 94 -6.40 -2.80 7.39
N TRP A 95 -6.19 -3.66 6.39
CA TRP A 95 -5.55 -3.29 5.13
C TRP A 95 -6.29 -2.14 4.45
N ASN A 96 -7.60 -2.26 4.26
CA ASN A 96 -8.41 -1.22 3.60
C ASN A 96 -8.44 0.14 4.33
N SER A 97 -7.98 0.20 5.58
CA SER A 97 -7.91 1.45 6.34
C SER A 97 -6.65 2.28 6.06
N GLY A 98 -5.71 1.78 5.26
CA GLY A 98 -4.45 2.48 4.97
C GLY A 98 -3.44 2.49 6.13
N ARG A 99 -3.76 1.86 7.27
CA ARG A 99 -2.92 1.88 8.47
C ARG A 99 -1.78 0.86 8.41
N PRO A 100 -0.67 1.14 9.12
CA PRO A 100 0.49 0.25 9.21
C PRO A 100 0.18 -1.21 9.52
N ILE A 101 0.59 -2.11 8.63
CA ILE A 101 0.68 -3.54 8.90
C ILE A 101 2.14 -3.94 8.88
N ALA A 102 2.62 -4.55 9.95
CA ALA A 102 3.98 -5.05 10.06
C ALA A 102 3.96 -6.58 10.23
N ALA A 103 4.45 -7.33 9.25
CA ALA A 103 4.45 -8.80 9.27
C ALA A 103 5.86 -9.36 9.14
N ILE A 104 6.21 -10.37 9.95
CA ILE A 104 7.57 -10.93 9.95
C ILE A 104 7.56 -12.44 9.80
N CYS A 105 8.58 -12.99 9.13
CA CYS A 105 8.80 -14.43 9.00
C CYS A 105 7.63 -15.12 8.28
N HIS A 106 6.80 -15.89 8.98
CA HIS A 106 5.60 -16.52 8.40
C HIS A 106 4.35 -15.63 8.50
N GLY A 107 4.41 -14.48 9.17
CA GLY A 107 3.31 -13.54 9.31
C GLY A 107 2.60 -13.20 7.99
N PRO A 108 3.32 -12.99 6.87
CA PRO A 108 2.69 -12.73 5.56
C PRO A 108 1.73 -13.81 5.05
N GLN A 109 1.75 -15.05 5.57
CA GLN A 109 0.75 -16.07 5.22
C GLN A 109 -0.70 -15.64 5.52
N VAL A 110 -0.87 -14.79 6.54
CA VAL A 110 -2.18 -14.20 6.87
C VAL A 110 -2.60 -13.21 5.78
N LEU A 111 -1.66 -12.41 5.25
CA LEU A 111 -1.90 -11.45 4.17
C LEU A 111 -2.22 -12.15 2.85
N ILE A 112 -1.55 -13.26 2.55
CA ILE A 112 -1.88 -14.14 1.42
C ILE A 112 -3.35 -14.56 1.49
N SER A 113 -3.79 -14.99 2.67
CA SER A 113 -5.16 -15.50 2.85
C SER A 113 -6.21 -14.37 2.94
N ALA A 114 -5.79 -13.16 3.34
CA ALA A 114 -6.58 -11.95 3.21
C ALA A 114 -6.75 -11.47 1.76
N LYS A 115 -5.91 -11.95 0.83
CA LYS A 115 -5.88 -11.60 -0.60
C LYS A 115 -5.54 -10.14 -0.86
N VAL A 116 -4.48 -9.65 -0.21
CA VAL A 116 -4.08 -8.23 -0.26
C VAL A 116 -2.66 -8.01 -0.82
N LEU A 117 -2.05 -9.03 -1.43
CA LEU A 117 -0.65 -8.97 -1.87
C LEU A 117 -0.45 -8.74 -3.37
N GLU A 118 -1.53 -8.63 -4.16
CA GLU A 118 -1.43 -8.42 -5.62
C GLU A 118 -0.67 -7.10 -5.91
N GLY A 119 0.47 -7.21 -6.61
CA GLY A 119 1.32 -6.08 -6.97
C GLY A 119 2.17 -5.50 -5.83
N ILE A 120 2.12 -6.09 -4.63
CA ILE A 120 2.87 -5.60 -3.45
C ILE A 120 4.26 -6.22 -3.41
N THR A 121 5.29 -5.40 -3.20
CA THR A 121 6.65 -5.83 -2.93
C THR A 121 6.82 -6.08 -1.43
N LEU A 122 7.34 -7.26 -1.08
CA LEU A 122 7.53 -7.64 0.32
C LEU A 122 8.66 -8.64 0.50
N THR A 123 9.08 -8.82 1.75
CA THR A 123 9.99 -9.89 2.16
C THR A 123 9.30 -10.80 3.19
N ALA A 124 9.85 -11.99 3.42
CA ALA A 124 9.29 -12.95 4.37
C ALA A 124 10.30 -14.06 4.69
N TYR A 125 9.90 -15.02 5.52
CA TYR A 125 10.65 -16.27 5.62
C TYR A 125 10.71 -16.94 4.24
N VAL A 126 11.91 -17.34 3.82
CA VAL A 126 12.17 -17.88 2.47
C VAL A 126 11.27 -19.08 2.12
N GLY A 127 10.84 -19.86 3.12
CA GLY A 127 9.97 -21.02 2.90
C GLY A 127 8.57 -20.69 2.38
N ILE A 128 8.11 -19.44 2.47
CA ILE A 128 6.81 -18.99 1.93
C ILE A 128 6.96 -18.07 0.70
N ARG A 129 8.18 -17.96 0.13
CA ARG A 129 8.44 -17.13 -1.05
C ARG A 129 7.50 -17.47 -2.21
N ASP A 130 7.39 -18.75 -2.54
CA ASP A 130 6.62 -19.17 -3.72
C ASP A 130 5.11 -18.97 -3.47
N ASP A 131 4.65 -19.08 -2.22
CA ASP A 131 3.27 -18.73 -1.84
C ASP A 131 2.97 -17.24 -2.06
N ILE A 132 3.94 -16.37 -1.74
CA ILE A 132 3.84 -14.91 -1.97
C ILE A 132 3.75 -14.61 -3.46
N ILE A 133 4.63 -15.20 -4.27
CA ILE A 133 4.65 -15.02 -5.73
C ILE A 133 3.32 -15.49 -6.34
N ASN A 134 2.83 -16.66 -5.91
CA ASN A 134 1.54 -17.20 -6.36
C ASN A 134 0.34 -16.35 -5.92
N ALA A 135 0.48 -15.54 -4.88
CA ALA A 135 -0.52 -14.60 -4.41
C ALA A 135 -0.41 -13.21 -5.07
N GLY A 136 0.42 -13.06 -6.11
CA GLY A 136 0.61 -11.83 -6.87
C GLY A 136 1.63 -10.85 -6.27
N GLY A 137 2.34 -11.24 -5.21
CA GLY A 137 3.35 -10.39 -4.55
C GLY A 137 4.75 -10.52 -5.15
N HIS A 138 5.55 -9.46 -5.05
CA HIS A 138 6.94 -9.43 -5.47
C HIS A 138 7.88 -9.68 -4.28
N TYR A 139 8.40 -10.90 -4.17
CA TYR A 139 9.32 -11.24 -3.09
C TYR A 139 10.72 -10.64 -3.32
N VAL A 140 11.26 -9.97 -2.30
CA VAL A 140 12.65 -9.52 -2.23
C VAL A 140 13.36 -10.11 -1.01
N ASP A 141 14.65 -10.43 -1.14
CA ASP A 141 15.47 -10.88 0.00
C ASP A 141 16.14 -9.70 0.70
N GLN A 142 15.40 -8.99 1.56
CA GLN A 142 15.86 -7.81 2.29
C GLN A 142 15.58 -7.93 3.80
N PRO A 143 16.41 -7.35 4.69
CA PRO A 143 16.14 -7.36 6.13
C PRO A 143 14.80 -6.73 6.49
N VAL A 144 14.46 -5.62 5.83
CA VAL A 144 13.16 -4.97 5.93
C VAL A 144 12.75 -4.51 4.54
N CYS A 145 11.50 -4.72 4.18
CA CYS A 145 10.90 -4.23 2.96
C CYS A 145 9.66 -3.41 3.33
N VAL A 146 9.50 -2.26 2.69
CA VAL A 146 8.40 -1.32 2.91
C VAL A 146 7.74 -1.05 1.56
N ASP A 147 6.44 -1.31 1.48
CA ASP A 147 5.65 -1.00 0.28
C ASP A 147 4.23 -0.55 0.68
N GLY A 148 3.88 0.69 0.33
CA GLY A 148 2.63 1.32 0.78
C GLY A 148 2.55 1.33 2.30
N GLN A 149 1.49 0.75 2.89
CA GLN A 149 1.29 0.61 4.34
C GLN A 149 1.88 -0.67 4.95
N LEU A 150 2.57 -1.50 4.16
CA LEU A 150 3.09 -2.80 4.57
C LEU A 150 4.58 -2.72 4.91
N ILE A 151 4.95 -3.16 6.11
CA ILE A 151 6.33 -3.39 6.55
C ILE A 151 6.54 -4.88 6.74
N THR A 152 7.58 -5.43 6.12
CA THR A 152 7.89 -6.86 6.25
C THR A 152 9.35 -7.14 6.54
N SER A 153 9.60 -8.24 7.25
CA SER A 153 10.95 -8.73 7.58
C SER A 153 11.01 -10.27 7.55
N ARG A 154 12.21 -10.85 7.44
CA ARG A 154 12.34 -12.29 7.12
C ARG A 154 12.41 -13.19 8.34
N LYS A 155 13.03 -12.73 9.43
CA LYS A 155 13.49 -13.59 10.53
C LYS A 155 13.86 -12.78 11.78
N PRO A 156 14.05 -13.43 12.95
CA PRO A 156 14.30 -12.73 14.21
C PRO A 156 15.50 -11.78 14.21
N GLU A 157 16.52 -12.04 13.40
CA GLU A 157 17.69 -11.17 13.26
C GLU A 157 17.34 -9.81 12.67
N ASP A 158 16.25 -9.71 11.92
CA ASP A 158 15.78 -8.48 11.28
C ASP A 158 14.87 -7.63 12.20
N LEU A 159 14.54 -8.12 13.41
CA LEU A 159 13.66 -7.43 14.37
C LEU A 159 14.08 -5.99 14.73
N PRO A 160 15.38 -5.66 14.87
CA PRO A 160 15.78 -4.26 15.08
C PRO A 160 15.34 -3.34 13.95
N ALA A 161 15.56 -3.75 12.68
CA ALA A 161 15.14 -2.97 11.52
C ALA A 161 13.62 -2.91 11.40
N PHE A 162 12.94 -4.03 11.64
CA PHE A 162 11.48 -4.13 11.65
C PHE A 162 10.84 -3.16 12.66
N ASN A 163 11.30 -3.19 13.91
CA ASN A 163 10.76 -2.36 14.99
C ASN A 163 11.01 -0.86 14.74
N GLU A 164 12.24 -0.48 14.35
CA GLU A 164 12.56 0.93 14.07
C GLU A 164 11.79 1.47 12.85
N THR A 165 11.58 0.65 11.83
CA THR A 165 10.79 1.04 10.66
C THR A 165 9.34 1.30 11.04
N LEU A 166 8.70 0.41 11.81
CA LEU A 166 7.32 0.61 12.27
C LEU A 166 7.22 1.77 13.28
N ASN A 167 8.22 1.95 14.15
CA ASN A 167 8.30 3.12 15.04
C ASN A 167 8.35 4.43 14.27
N THR A 168 9.14 4.46 13.20
CA THR A 168 9.21 5.60 12.28
C THR A 168 7.85 5.81 11.64
N ALA A 169 7.25 4.79 11.04
CA ALA A 169 5.91 4.86 10.44
C ALA A 169 4.82 5.37 11.41
N LEU A 170 4.91 5.02 12.69
CA LEU A 170 3.95 5.48 13.71
C LEU A 170 4.27 6.87 14.29
N SER A 171 5.53 7.30 14.25
CA SER A 171 5.98 8.59 14.79
C SER A 171 5.89 9.71 13.77
N THR A 172 6.20 9.42 12.50
CA THR A 172 6.29 10.38 11.41
C THR A 172 5.21 10.18 10.35
N GLY A 173 4.38 9.13 10.48
CA GLY A 173 3.58 8.62 9.38
C GLY A 173 4.39 7.69 8.47
N PHE A 174 3.71 6.84 7.69
CA PHE A 174 4.36 6.14 6.58
C PHE A 174 4.97 7.19 5.65
N LEU A 175 6.28 7.14 5.45
CA LEU A 175 6.97 8.12 4.62
C LEU A 175 6.54 7.95 3.15
N PRO A 176 6.16 9.01 2.43
CA PRO A 176 5.61 10.32 2.86
C PRO A 176 4.07 10.37 2.66
N ASP A 177 3.23 10.98 3.50
CA ASP A 177 3.36 11.63 4.79
C ASP A 177 1.96 11.57 5.45
N ASP A 178 1.89 11.16 6.71
CA ASP A 178 0.67 11.39 7.51
C ASP A 178 0.57 12.87 7.95
N GLU A 179 1.63 13.66 7.79
CA GLU A 179 1.59 15.14 7.86
C GLU A 179 1.13 15.82 6.55
N MET A 180 1.40 15.26 5.36
CA MET A 180 0.89 15.83 4.09
C MET A 180 -0.62 15.76 4.05
N ALA A 181 -1.20 14.65 4.50
CA ALA A 181 -2.62 14.43 4.38
C ALA A 181 -3.46 15.44 5.21
N PHE A 182 -2.86 16.11 6.21
CA PHE A 182 -3.52 17.21 6.95
C PHE A 182 -3.24 18.60 6.37
N ASP A 183 -2.08 18.81 5.76
CA ASP A 183 -1.70 20.08 5.14
C ASP A 183 -2.00 20.04 3.64
N PRO A 184 -3.07 20.71 3.17
CA PRO A 184 -3.49 20.64 1.78
C PRO A 184 -2.38 21.09 0.82
N LEU A 185 -1.47 21.99 1.22
CA LEU A 185 -0.37 22.41 0.36
C LEU A 185 0.68 21.31 0.21
N LYS A 186 1.07 20.65 1.30
CA LYS A 186 2.04 19.55 1.21
C LYS A 186 1.46 18.37 0.41
N ALA A 187 0.17 18.04 0.58
CA ALA A 187 -0.45 16.98 -0.21
C ALA A 187 -0.52 17.33 -1.71
N LEU A 188 -0.95 18.55 -2.04
CA LEU A 188 -0.95 19.01 -3.42
C LEU A 188 0.46 19.05 -4.01
N GLN A 189 1.46 19.44 -3.21
CA GLN A 189 2.85 19.43 -3.62
C GLN A 189 3.33 18.04 -4.05
N PHE A 190 2.99 17.02 -3.27
CA PHE A 190 3.35 15.64 -3.58
C PHE A 190 2.65 15.15 -4.84
N ALA A 191 1.34 15.42 -4.96
CA ALA A 191 0.58 15.11 -6.16
C ALA A 191 1.22 15.74 -7.40
N VAL A 192 1.60 17.03 -7.34
CA VAL A 192 2.31 17.73 -8.42
C VAL A 192 3.59 16.98 -8.83
N CYS A 193 4.38 16.51 -7.85
CA CYS A 193 5.61 15.76 -8.14
C CYS A 193 5.33 14.42 -8.83
N ARG A 194 4.26 13.72 -8.43
CA ARG A 194 3.87 12.41 -8.97
C ARG A 194 3.35 12.50 -10.39
N GLU A 195 2.41 13.41 -10.64
CA GLU A 195 1.92 13.70 -12.00
C GLU A 195 3.07 14.07 -12.92
N LYS A 196 4.02 14.89 -12.42
CA LYS A 196 5.17 15.28 -13.23
C LYS A 196 6.12 14.11 -13.51
N GLY A 197 6.31 13.22 -12.55
CA GLY A 197 7.13 12.03 -12.72
C GLY A 197 6.49 11.03 -13.69
N ALA A 198 5.19 10.77 -13.56
CA ALA A 198 4.41 9.92 -14.45
C ALA A 198 4.41 10.46 -15.89
N GLN A 199 4.14 11.75 -16.07
CA GLN A 199 4.24 12.46 -17.36
C GLN A 199 5.60 12.22 -18.04
N GLN A 200 6.68 12.37 -17.29
CA GLN A 200 8.04 12.19 -17.80
C GLN A 200 8.37 10.73 -18.11
N PHE A 201 7.90 9.80 -17.27
CA PHE A 201 8.06 8.37 -17.46
C PHE A 201 7.32 7.92 -18.72
N TYR A 202 6.04 8.26 -18.87
CA TYR A 202 5.24 7.90 -20.05
C TYR A 202 5.81 8.45 -21.35
N THR A 203 6.28 9.70 -21.33
CA THR A 203 7.00 10.27 -22.48
C THR A 203 8.21 9.42 -22.86
N ALA A 204 9.02 9.01 -21.88
CA ALA A 204 10.22 8.20 -22.11
C ALA A 204 9.90 6.79 -22.58
N VAL A 205 8.84 6.15 -22.04
CA VAL A 205 8.40 4.83 -22.51
C VAL A 205 7.91 4.90 -23.97
N ALA A 206 7.20 5.97 -24.34
CA ALA A 206 6.77 6.19 -25.72
C ALA A 206 7.96 6.28 -26.69
N GLU A 207 9.07 6.93 -26.29
CA GLU A 207 10.28 7.05 -27.12
C GLU A 207 10.91 5.69 -27.46
N ILE A 208 10.87 4.73 -26.53
CA ILE A 208 11.45 3.39 -26.71
C ILE A 208 10.46 2.37 -27.29
N ALA A 209 9.16 2.67 -27.26
CA ALA A 209 8.12 1.75 -27.73
C ALA A 209 8.20 1.55 -29.26
N ALA A 210 8.46 0.32 -29.71
CA ALA A 210 8.53 -0.01 -31.13
C ALA A 210 7.14 -0.03 -31.80
N LYS A 211 6.12 -0.58 -31.11
CA LYS A 211 4.75 -0.70 -31.65
C LYS A 211 4.01 0.64 -31.52
N GLU A 212 3.50 1.12 -32.65
CA GLU A 212 2.80 2.41 -32.72
C GLU A 212 1.60 2.51 -31.77
N SER A 213 0.82 1.43 -31.60
CA SER A 213 -0.32 1.43 -30.69
C SER A 213 0.07 1.69 -29.23
N ILE A 214 1.22 1.16 -28.81
CA ILE A 214 1.73 1.33 -27.43
C ILE A 214 2.31 2.72 -27.28
N ARG A 215 3.11 3.16 -28.25
CA ARG A 215 3.65 4.53 -28.29
C ARG A 215 2.54 5.57 -28.16
N ASN A 216 1.50 5.47 -28.98
CA ASN A 216 0.40 6.44 -28.98
C ASN A 216 -0.37 6.44 -27.66
N LYS A 217 -0.50 5.29 -26.99
CA LYS A 217 -1.12 5.22 -25.67
C LYS A 217 -0.28 5.89 -24.60
N PHE A 218 1.02 5.63 -24.55
CA PHE A 218 1.89 6.31 -23.59
C PHE A 218 1.99 7.82 -23.84
N LEU A 219 1.94 8.26 -25.10
CA LEU A 219 1.80 9.69 -25.42
C LEU A 219 0.47 10.26 -24.92
N TYR A 220 -0.63 9.51 -25.07
CA TYR A 220 -1.93 9.90 -24.53
C TYR A 220 -1.90 10.03 -23.00
N LEU A 221 -1.38 9.03 -22.29
CA LEU A 221 -1.24 9.08 -20.82
C LEU A 221 -0.36 10.26 -20.39
N ALA A 222 0.76 10.50 -21.08
CA ALA A 222 1.62 11.65 -20.79
C ALA A 222 0.90 13.01 -20.97
N ASP A 223 -0.01 13.11 -21.95
CA ASP A 223 -0.82 14.31 -22.17
C ASP A 223 -1.87 14.48 -21.05
N VAL A 224 -2.50 13.38 -20.63
CA VAL A 224 -3.43 13.38 -19.48
C VAL A 224 -2.73 13.83 -18.20
N GLU A 225 -1.55 13.27 -17.88
CA GLU A 225 -0.79 13.69 -16.68
C GLU A 225 -0.29 15.13 -16.78
N THR A 226 -0.09 15.65 -18.00
CA THR A 226 0.18 17.08 -18.18
C THR A 226 -1.02 17.91 -17.74
N GLY A 227 -2.24 17.49 -18.10
CA GLY A 227 -3.48 18.11 -17.65
C GLY A 227 -3.65 18.05 -16.14
N HIS A 228 -3.38 16.91 -15.51
CA HIS A 228 -3.44 16.76 -14.04
C HIS A 228 -2.42 17.64 -13.34
N PHE A 229 -1.17 17.66 -13.83
CA PHE A 229 -0.12 18.55 -13.33
C PHE A 229 -0.55 20.01 -13.36
N ASP A 230 -1.09 20.48 -14.50
CA ASP A 230 -1.53 21.87 -14.64
C ASP A 230 -2.68 22.21 -13.67
N GLN A 231 -3.68 21.33 -13.55
CA GLN A 231 -4.80 21.50 -12.61
C GLN A 231 -4.33 21.54 -11.15
N LEU A 232 -3.38 20.70 -10.77
CA LEU A 232 -2.80 20.68 -9.43
C LEU A 232 -1.96 21.93 -9.14
N VAL A 233 -1.17 22.40 -10.11
CA VAL A 233 -0.39 23.64 -9.98
C VAL A 233 -1.31 24.84 -9.77
N ASP A 234 -2.39 24.93 -10.55
CA ASP A 234 -3.38 26.00 -10.43
C ASP A 234 -4.08 25.97 -9.06
N LEU A 235 -4.49 24.78 -8.61
CA LEU A 235 -5.10 24.61 -7.29
C LEU A 235 -4.11 24.93 -6.15
N TYR A 236 -2.85 24.50 -6.27
CA TYR A 236 -1.80 24.81 -5.31
C TYR A 236 -1.59 26.32 -5.19
N LYS A 237 -1.52 27.03 -6.32
CA LYS A 237 -1.43 28.51 -6.35
C LYS A 237 -2.61 29.17 -5.66
N GLN A 238 -3.82 28.66 -5.92
CA GLN A 238 -5.03 29.19 -5.30
C GLN A 238 -4.99 29.06 -3.77
N ILE A 239 -4.57 27.90 -3.24
CA ILE A 239 -4.54 27.64 -1.80
C ILE A 239 -3.34 28.33 -1.12
N SER A 240 -2.21 28.45 -1.81
CA SER A 240 -0.97 29.04 -1.26
C SER A 240 -0.94 30.57 -1.30
N GLY A 241 -1.94 31.21 -1.92
CA GLY A 241 -1.96 32.66 -2.12
C GLY A 241 -1.04 33.14 -3.25
N GLY A 242 -0.78 32.30 -4.25
CA GLY A 242 -0.06 32.64 -5.48
C GLY A 242 1.38 32.11 -5.57
N SER A 243 1.78 31.20 -4.68
CA SER A 243 3.11 30.57 -4.76
C SER A 243 3.11 29.37 -5.70
N ASP A 244 4.19 29.16 -6.44
CA ASP A 244 4.39 27.96 -7.26
C ASP A 244 4.78 26.76 -6.38
N PRO A 245 4.34 25.53 -6.75
CA PRO A 245 4.82 24.31 -6.11
C PRO A 245 6.26 23.97 -6.55
N VAL A 246 7.02 23.36 -5.64
CA VAL A 246 8.39 22.86 -5.86
C VAL A 246 8.37 21.44 -6.41
N VAL A 247 8.71 21.24 -7.68
CA VAL A 247 8.76 19.90 -8.28
C VAL A 247 10.04 19.16 -7.87
N ASP A 248 9.90 18.17 -6.98
CA ASP A 248 10.94 17.19 -6.63
C ASP A 248 10.58 15.80 -7.15
N LEU A 249 11.21 15.38 -8.25
CA LEU A 249 10.93 14.10 -8.90
C LEU A 249 11.33 12.88 -8.07
N ASN A 250 12.15 13.04 -7.03
CA ASN A 250 12.50 11.92 -6.14
C ASN A 250 11.30 11.45 -5.30
N LEU A 251 10.24 12.27 -5.22
CA LEU A 251 8.98 11.94 -4.56
C LEU A 251 8.01 11.17 -5.46
N SER A 252 8.35 10.96 -6.73
CA SER A 252 7.55 10.17 -7.66
C SER A 252 8.04 8.73 -7.74
N GLU A 253 7.11 7.77 -7.71
CA GLU A 253 7.41 6.34 -7.86
C GLU A 253 7.97 6.01 -9.25
N ILE A 254 7.47 6.70 -10.27
CA ILE A 254 7.96 6.61 -11.66
C ILE A 254 8.47 7.95 -12.16
N ARG A 255 9.54 7.92 -12.95
CA ARG A 255 10.21 9.09 -13.52
C ARG A 255 11.14 8.69 -14.65
N ARG A 256 11.52 9.66 -15.48
CA ARG A 256 12.27 9.40 -16.74
C ARG A 256 13.55 8.60 -16.57
N ASP A 257 14.31 8.81 -15.49
CA ASP A 257 15.58 8.11 -15.23
C ASP A 257 15.42 6.61 -14.96
N ILE A 258 14.21 6.14 -14.68
CA ILE A 258 13.91 4.70 -14.57
C ILE A 258 13.86 4.03 -15.95
N VAL A 259 13.56 4.78 -17.01
CA VAL A 259 13.51 4.26 -18.38
C VAL A 259 14.93 4.19 -18.94
N THR A 260 15.67 3.15 -18.56
CA THR A 260 17.04 2.93 -19.04
C THR A 260 17.04 2.30 -20.44
N PRO A 261 18.17 2.33 -21.18
CA PRO A 261 18.26 1.66 -22.49
C PRO A 261 17.96 0.15 -22.46
N GLU A 262 18.09 -0.48 -21.29
CA GLU A 262 17.88 -1.93 -21.09
C GLU A 262 16.44 -2.29 -20.70
N ILE A 263 15.62 -1.32 -20.27
CA ILE A 263 14.25 -1.60 -19.85
C ILE A 263 13.40 -2.08 -21.03
N THR A 264 12.62 -3.12 -20.81
CA THR A 264 11.62 -3.55 -21.79
C THR A 264 10.33 -2.75 -21.64
N VAL A 265 9.55 -2.67 -22.72
CA VAL A 265 8.21 -2.02 -22.67
C VAL A 265 7.27 -2.77 -21.72
N GLU A 266 7.41 -4.09 -21.59
CA GLU A 266 6.61 -4.88 -20.64
C GLU A 266 6.95 -4.55 -19.19
N GLU A 267 8.24 -4.49 -18.84
CA GLU A 267 8.68 -4.04 -17.50
C GLU A 267 8.22 -2.60 -17.21
N ALA A 268 8.26 -1.72 -18.22
CA ALA A 268 7.78 -0.35 -18.08
C ALA A 268 6.26 -0.28 -17.82
N ILE A 269 5.46 -1.12 -18.48
CA ILE A 269 4.02 -1.25 -18.22
C ILE A 269 3.77 -1.76 -16.80
N ASP A 270 4.55 -2.73 -16.33
CA ASP A 270 4.39 -3.26 -14.97
C ASP A 270 4.71 -2.22 -13.90
N LEU A 271 5.77 -1.44 -14.09
CA LEU A 271 6.10 -0.32 -13.22
C LEU A 271 5.00 0.76 -13.24
N ALA A 272 4.47 1.09 -14.42
CA ALA A 272 3.36 2.04 -14.56
C ALA A 272 2.13 1.57 -13.77
N ILE A 273 1.70 0.31 -13.95
CA ILE A 273 0.54 -0.27 -13.24
C ILE A 273 0.71 -0.20 -11.71
N GLN A 274 1.92 -0.47 -11.22
CA GLN A 274 2.22 -0.36 -9.79
C GLN A 274 2.18 1.10 -9.31
N ALA A 275 2.71 2.03 -10.12
CA ALA A 275 2.69 3.46 -9.81
C ALA A 275 1.25 4.01 -9.77
N GLU A 276 0.40 3.67 -10.74
CA GLU A 276 -1.02 4.12 -10.75
C GLU A 276 -1.78 3.56 -9.55
N GLN A 277 -1.48 2.32 -9.14
CA GLN A 277 -2.10 1.77 -7.93
C GLN A 277 -1.68 2.55 -6.68
N LYS A 278 -0.38 2.84 -6.54
CA LYS A 278 0.13 3.67 -5.44
C LYS A 278 -0.46 5.08 -5.49
N ALA A 279 -0.70 5.60 -6.70
CA ALA A 279 -1.32 6.89 -6.90
C ALA A 279 -2.75 6.94 -6.43
N TYR A 280 -3.53 5.97 -6.87
CA TYR A 280 -4.88 5.76 -6.40
C TYR A 280 -4.93 5.69 -4.88
N ASP A 281 -4.09 4.85 -4.26
CA ASP A 281 -4.09 4.68 -2.80
C ASP A 281 -3.71 5.99 -2.09
N TYR A 282 -2.73 6.73 -2.60
CA TYR A 282 -2.38 8.04 -2.10
C TYR A 282 -3.54 9.03 -2.20
N TYR A 283 -4.13 9.19 -3.40
CA TYR A 283 -5.20 10.16 -3.63
C TYR A 283 -6.46 9.85 -2.84
N ARG A 284 -6.85 8.57 -2.72
CA ARG A 284 -7.98 8.16 -1.86
C ARG A 284 -7.73 8.55 -0.40
N ASN A 285 -6.52 8.29 0.11
CA ASN A 285 -6.18 8.65 1.48
C ASN A 285 -6.11 10.18 1.68
N ALA A 286 -5.54 10.91 0.72
CA ALA A 286 -5.46 12.37 0.75
C ALA A 286 -6.85 13.01 0.71
N ALA A 287 -7.77 12.49 -0.11
CA ALA A 287 -9.16 12.91 -0.15
C ALA A 287 -9.85 12.74 1.21
N LEU A 288 -9.74 11.56 1.83
CA LEU A 288 -10.38 11.26 3.11
C LEU A 288 -9.90 12.15 4.27
N LYS A 289 -8.65 12.60 4.20
CA LYS A 289 -7.98 13.35 5.28
C LYS A 289 -7.93 14.86 5.03
N SER A 290 -8.18 15.31 3.80
CA SER A 290 -8.10 16.72 3.42
C SER A 290 -9.10 17.58 4.18
N LYS A 291 -8.62 18.72 4.70
CA LYS A 291 -9.46 19.77 5.30
C LYS A 291 -9.94 20.81 4.29
N SER A 292 -9.35 20.83 3.10
CA SER A 292 -9.74 21.73 2.02
C SER A 292 -10.70 20.99 1.10
N GLN A 293 -11.90 21.53 0.93
CA GLN A 293 -12.92 20.93 0.06
C GLN A 293 -12.45 20.86 -1.40
N SER A 294 -11.75 21.89 -1.89
CA SER A 294 -11.23 21.90 -3.26
C SER A 294 -10.09 20.89 -3.46
N ALA A 295 -9.21 20.73 -2.47
CA ALA A 295 -8.17 19.70 -2.52
C ALA A 295 -8.76 18.29 -2.42
N GLN A 296 -9.77 18.10 -1.57
CA GLN A 296 -10.50 16.83 -1.47
C GLN A 296 -11.09 16.43 -2.82
N GLN A 297 -11.84 17.35 -3.47
CA GLN A 297 -12.44 17.09 -4.78
C GLN A 297 -11.41 16.76 -5.85
N MET A 298 -10.27 17.46 -5.83
CA MET A 298 -9.15 17.18 -6.73
C MET A 298 -8.60 15.76 -6.53
N PHE A 299 -8.35 15.35 -5.28
CA PHE A 299 -7.86 14.01 -4.99
C PHE A 299 -8.90 12.92 -5.30
N GLU A 300 -10.19 13.18 -5.10
CA GLU A 300 -11.26 12.25 -5.51
C GLU A 300 -11.29 12.07 -7.04
N TYR A 301 -11.13 13.16 -7.79
CA TYR A 301 -11.02 13.14 -9.25
C TYR A 301 -9.78 12.35 -9.71
N LEU A 302 -8.59 12.71 -9.22
CA LEU A 302 -7.35 12.04 -9.60
C LEU A 302 -7.36 10.55 -9.27
N ALA A 303 -7.91 10.16 -8.11
CA ALA A 303 -8.06 8.74 -7.79
C ALA A 303 -8.88 7.97 -8.85
N VAL A 304 -9.92 8.57 -9.44
CA VAL A 304 -10.69 7.91 -10.50
C VAL A 304 -9.88 7.80 -11.78
N GLU A 305 -9.14 8.84 -12.16
CA GLU A 305 -8.29 8.83 -13.35
C GLU A 305 -7.20 7.76 -13.25
N GLU A 306 -6.57 7.59 -12.08
CA GLU A 306 -5.55 6.57 -11.85
C GLU A 306 -6.07 5.14 -12.04
N LEU A 307 -7.32 4.87 -11.65
CA LEU A 307 -7.95 3.58 -11.93
C LEU A 307 -8.12 3.35 -13.44
N GLU A 308 -8.46 4.39 -14.19
CA GLU A 308 -8.62 4.31 -15.64
C GLU A 308 -7.27 4.14 -16.34
N HIS A 309 -6.23 4.84 -15.91
CA HIS A 309 -4.87 4.64 -16.41
C HIS A 309 -4.40 3.20 -16.20
N LYS A 310 -4.55 2.70 -14.96
CA LYS A 310 -4.25 1.30 -14.62
C LYS A 310 -5.02 0.33 -15.50
N ARG A 311 -6.31 0.59 -15.76
CA ARG A 311 -7.14 -0.23 -16.65
C ARG A 311 -6.59 -0.24 -18.08
N LEU A 312 -6.27 0.92 -18.64
CA LEU A 312 -5.72 1.06 -20.00
C LEU A 312 -4.38 0.35 -20.18
N LEU A 313 -3.50 0.41 -19.17
CA LEU A 313 -2.21 -0.28 -19.14
C LEU A 313 -2.39 -1.80 -19.00
N SER A 314 -3.32 -2.25 -18.15
CA SER A 314 -3.61 -3.67 -17.93
C SER A 314 -4.13 -4.38 -19.20
N VAL A 315 -4.89 -3.67 -20.04
CA VAL A 315 -5.34 -4.20 -21.35
C VAL A 315 -4.15 -4.50 -22.26
N ASP A 316 -3.12 -3.66 -22.26
CA ASP A 316 -1.94 -3.89 -23.10
C ASP A 316 -1.08 -5.04 -22.59
N LYS A 317 -0.93 -5.16 -21.28
CA LYS A 317 -0.27 -6.31 -20.66
C LYS A 317 -0.94 -7.62 -21.11
N ALA A 318 -2.27 -7.69 -21.03
CA ALA A 318 -3.04 -8.85 -21.48
C ALA A 318 -2.88 -9.12 -23.00
N ALA A 319 -2.86 -8.08 -23.82
CA ALA A 319 -2.69 -8.19 -25.27
C ALA A 319 -1.26 -8.63 -25.67
N MET A 320 -0.23 -8.21 -24.93
CA MET A 320 1.17 -8.65 -25.12
C MET A 320 1.36 -10.12 -24.81
N GLN A 321 0.62 -10.65 -23.83
CA GLN A 321 0.66 -12.05 -23.42
C GLN A 321 -0.17 -12.99 -24.32
N GLY A 322 -0.69 -12.49 -25.44
CA GLY A 322 -1.44 -13.28 -26.43
C GLY A 322 -2.94 -13.45 -26.11
N GLY A 323 -3.46 -12.72 -25.13
CA GLY A 323 -4.91 -12.67 -24.86
C GLY A 323 -5.64 -11.83 -25.90
N GLN A 324 -6.80 -12.30 -26.36
CA GLN A 324 -7.72 -11.46 -27.12
C GLN A 324 -8.37 -10.45 -26.15
N GLY A 325 -7.76 -9.28 -26.01
CA GLY A 325 -8.36 -8.16 -25.29
C GLY A 325 -9.65 -7.73 -26.00
N HIS A 326 -10.81 -8.11 -25.46
CA HIS A 326 -12.09 -7.64 -25.96
C HIS A 326 -12.22 -6.13 -25.67
N PHE A 327 -12.08 -5.33 -26.73
CA PHE A 327 -12.38 -3.90 -26.72
C PHE A 327 -13.91 -3.74 -26.76
N GLN A 328 -14.53 -3.37 -25.65
CA GLN A 328 -15.88 -2.80 -25.66
C GLN A 328 -15.78 -1.32 -25.31
N TRP A 329 -16.30 -0.46 -26.20
CA TRP A 329 -16.60 0.92 -25.85
C TRP A 329 -17.65 0.90 -24.74
N ALA A 330 -17.26 1.18 -23.50
CA ALA A 330 -18.21 1.43 -22.43
C ALA A 330 -18.75 2.87 -22.57
N THR A 331 -19.59 3.11 -23.58
CA THR A 331 -20.74 3.97 -23.30
C THR A 331 -21.67 3.11 -22.48
N HIS A 332 -21.62 3.20 -21.16
CA HIS A 332 -22.69 2.91 -20.19
C HIS A 332 -22.04 2.91 -18.80
N PHE A 333 -22.42 3.89 -17.98
CA PHE A 333 -22.26 3.82 -16.54
C PHE A 333 -22.97 2.56 -16.05
N ASP A 334 -22.32 1.74 -15.23
CA ASP A 334 -23.00 0.71 -14.45
C ASP A 334 -23.86 1.44 -13.40
N ILE A 335 -25.07 1.81 -13.79
CA ILE A 335 -26.11 2.32 -12.90
C ILE A 335 -26.57 1.13 -12.05
N PRO A 336 -26.49 1.20 -10.71
CA PRO A 336 -26.98 0.14 -9.85
C PRO A 336 -28.48 -0.12 -10.11
N PRO A 337 -28.97 -1.37 -10.00
CA PRO A 337 -30.37 -1.69 -10.24
C PRO A 337 -31.30 -0.85 -9.34
N GLY A 338 -32.19 -0.05 -9.95
CA GLY A 338 -33.19 0.76 -9.23
C GLY A 338 -32.98 2.28 -9.27
N MET A 339 -32.11 2.81 -10.14
CA MET A 339 -31.95 4.26 -10.38
C MET A 339 -32.29 4.69 -11.83
N ASP A 340 -33.25 4.01 -12.45
CA ASP A 340 -33.60 4.20 -13.87
C ASP A 340 -34.35 5.52 -14.17
N ASP A 341 -34.78 6.26 -13.13
CA ASP A 341 -35.67 7.43 -13.25
C ASP A 341 -35.00 8.77 -12.94
N LEU A 342 -33.68 8.84 -12.91
CA LEU A 342 -32.95 10.11 -12.87
C LEU A 342 -32.08 10.19 -14.13
N TRP A 343 -32.57 11.01 -15.08
CA TRP A 343 -32.03 11.39 -16.40
C TRP A 343 -32.63 10.70 -17.62
#